data_AF-A0A526PCI0-F1
#
_entry.id   AF-A0A526PCI0-F1
#
_cell.length_a   1.000
_cell.length_b   1.000
_cell.length_c   1.000
_cell.angle_alpha   90.00
_cell.angle_beta   90.00
_cell.angle_gamma   90.00
#
_symmetry.space_group_name_H-M   'P 1'
#
loop_
_entity.id
_entity.type
_entity.pdbx_description
1 polymer ?
#
loop_
_entity_poly.entity_id
_entity_poly.type
_entity_poly.pdbx_seq_one_letter_code
_entity_poly.pdbx_strand_id
1 'polypeptide(L)'
;GFTPSDAAHVLGKQANWDAATARLGAELFARKRDGRGQAIAATPEAISERVLTTLTRLSAEVILETAFAEDGLDGAATVAHALVQRAVDSHPGIARLSVALDRPVIGLGASAPLHYAGLPPLVGHDCVVPEDTDVANALGAVVGQVRVSAEARVSQPQEGLFRVASGESVRDFNDEAAAIAAAETDVRAIAAGRARDAGTDSAEIEIASAFRVSTVEGQRMFIEAHVVAVASGRPRIAV
;
A
#
# COMPACT_ATOMS: atom_id res chain seq x y z
N GLY A 1 9.95 -13.42 -22.01
CA GLY A 1 8.67 -13.86 -22.63
C GLY A 1 7.86 -12.62 -22.97
N PHE A 2 6.86 -12.71 -23.85
CA PHE A 2 6.04 -11.56 -24.26
C PHE A 2 5.31 -10.91 -23.05
N THR A 3 5.44 -9.60 -22.91
CA THR A 3 4.92 -8.78 -21.80
C THR A 3 4.02 -7.65 -22.29
N PRO A 4 3.27 -6.96 -21.40
CA PRO A 4 2.54 -5.75 -21.77
C PRO A 4 3.43 -4.64 -22.36
N SER A 5 4.69 -4.53 -21.95
CA SER A 5 5.63 -3.59 -22.55
C SER A 5 5.92 -3.93 -24.01
N ASP A 6 6.10 -5.21 -24.34
CA ASP A 6 6.27 -5.64 -25.74
C ASP A 6 5.02 -5.30 -26.57
N ALA A 7 3.81 -5.53 -26.02
CA ALA A 7 2.55 -5.15 -26.66
C ALA A 7 2.47 -3.64 -26.95
N ALA A 8 2.96 -2.80 -26.02
CA ALA A 8 3.01 -1.36 -26.21
C ALA A 8 3.97 -0.94 -27.33
N HIS A 9 5.12 -1.61 -27.47
CA HIS A 9 6.07 -1.36 -28.58
C HIS A 9 5.50 -1.81 -29.93
N VAL A 10 4.81 -2.95 -29.99
CA VAL A 10 4.14 -3.43 -31.21
C VAL A 10 3.09 -2.44 -31.70
N LEU A 11 2.37 -1.80 -30.77
CA LEU A 11 1.34 -0.80 -31.08
C LEU A 11 1.90 0.63 -31.25
N GLY A 12 3.22 0.82 -31.16
CA GLY A 12 3.84 2.14 -31.26
C GLY A 12 3.49 3.10 -30.12
N LYS A 13 2.99 2.58 -28.99
CA LYS A 13 2.66 3.38 -27.79
C LYS A 13 3.86 3.63 -26.89
N GLN A 14 4.98 2.94 -27.13
CA GLN A 14 6.27 3.14 -26.50
C GLN A 14 7.39 2.97 -27.53
N ALA A 15 8.51 3.66 -27.32
CA ALA A 15 9.66 3.66 -28.23
C ALA A 15 11.00 3.50 -27.48
N ASN A 16 10.96 2.98 -26.25
CA ASN A 16 12.08 2.99 -25.33
C ASN A 16 13.01 1.78 -25.56
N TRP A 17 12.52 0.76 -26.28
CA TRP A 17 13.19 -0.51 -26.55
C TRP A 17 12.97 -0.96 -28.02
N ASP A 18 13.51 -2.14 -28.38
CA ASP A 18 13.45 -2.68 -29.73
C ASP A 18 12.05 -3.22 -30.11
N ALA A 19 11.36 -2.45 -30.96
CA ALA A 19 10.03 -2.78 -31.48
C ALA A 19 10.03 -4.01 -32.41
N ALA A 20 11.12 -4.30 -33.13
CA ALA A 20 11.21 -5.47 -34.00
C ALA A 20 11.26 -6.76 -33.17
N THR A 21 12.04 -6.75 -32.08
CA THR A 21 12.08 -7.85 -31.13
C THR A 21 10.73 -8.08 -30.46
N ALA A 22 10.05 -7.01 -30.02
CA ALA A 22 8.70 -7.09 -29.47
C ALA A 22 7.68 -7.70 -30.45
N ARG A 23 7.77 -7.33 -31.74
CA ARG A 23 6.93 -7.89 -32.81
C ARG A 23 7.12 -9.39 -33.00
N LEU A 24 8.36 -9.86 -33.04
CA LEU A 24 8.66 -11.30 -33.13
C LEU A 24 8.11 -12.05 -31.91
N GLY A 25 8.22 -11.47 -30.72
CA GLY A 25 7.62 -12.01 -29.50
C GLY A 25 6.10 -12.14 -29.60
N ALA A 26 5.43 -11.09 -30.10
CA ALA A 26 3.98 -11.09 -30.31
C ALA A 26 3.54 -12.09 -31.39
N GLU A 27 4.30 -12.26 -32.47
CA GLU A 27 4.02 -13.28 -33.50
C GLU A 27 4.07 -14.71 -32.92
N LEU A 28 5.08 -15.01 -32.11
CA LEU A 28 5.19 -16.31 -31.44
C LEU A 28 4.06 -16.50 -30.43
N PHE A 29 3.72 -15.45 -29.68
CA PHE A 29 2.65 -15.52 -28.67
C PHE A 29 1.27 -15.69 -29.32
N ALA A 30 0.97 -14.98 -30.41
CA ALA A 30 -0.29 -15.08 -31.15
C ALA A 30 -0.55 -16.50 -31.69
N ARG A 31 0.51 -17.25 -32.04
CA ARG A 31 0.45 -18.63 -32.54
C ARG A 31 0.15 -19.68 -31.46
N LYS A 32 0.19 -19.31 -30.17
CA LYS A 32 -0.21 -20.22 -29.09
C LYS A 32 -1.64 -20.71 -29.33
N ARG A 33 -1.90 -21.94 -28.91
CA ARG A 33 -3.16 -22.63 -29.15
C ARG A 33 -4.10 -22.44 -27.96
N ASP A 34 -5.33 -22.04 -28.23
CA ASP A 34 -6.40 -22.02 -27.24
C ASP A 34 -6.93 -23.44 -26.94
N GLY A 35 -7.94 -23.55 -26.08
CA GLY A 35 -8.58 -24.84 -25.75
C GLY A 35 -9.28 -25.53 -26.94
N ARG A 36 -9.38 -24.88 -28.10
CA ARG A 36 -9.93 -25.41 -29.35
C ARG A 36 -8.85 -25.67 -30.40
N GLY A 37 -7.57 -25.51 -30.06
CA GLY A 37 -6.46 -25.68 -30.99
C GLY A 37 -6.33 -24.55 -32.02
N GLN A 38 -6.95 -23.39 -31.82
CA GLN A 38 -6.82 -22.23 -32.71
C GLN A 38 -5.76 -21.26 -32.19
N ALA A 39 -5.16 -20.50 -33.11
CA ALA A 39 -4.26 -19.42 -32.71
C ALA A 39 -5.03 -18.40 -31.85
N ILE A 40 -4.43 -17.93 -30.75
CA ILE A 40 -5.10 -17.01 -29.83
C ILE A 40 -5.34 -15.60 -30.42
N ALA A 41 -4.67 -15.26 -31.52
CA ALA A 41 -4.91 -14.05 -32.32
C ALA A 41 -4.42 -14.21 -33.77
N ALA A 42 -4.99 -13.41 -34.68
CA ALA A 42 -4.62 -13.42 -36.10
C ALA A 42 -3.33 -12.63 -36.41
N THR A 43 -3.04 -11.57 -35.65
CA THR A 43 -1.88 -10.71 -35.87
C THR A 43 -1.19 -10.30 -34.56
N PRO A 44 0.09 -9.86 -34.62
CA PRO A 44 0.80 -9.27 -33.48
C PRO A 44 0.08 -8.09 -32.85
N GLU A 45 -0.54 -7.24 -33.67
CA GLU A 45 -1.28 -6.07 -33.23
C GLU A 45 -2.55 -6.48 -32.48
N ALA A 46 -3.30 -7.45 -33.01
CA ALA A 46 -4.52 -7.93 -32.39
C ALA A 46 -4.27 -8.54 -31.00
N ILE A 47 -3.19 -9.32 -30.83
CA ILE A 47 -2.85 -9.85 -29.50
C ILE A 47 -2.35 -8.75 -28.56
N SER A 48 -1.59 -7.78 -29.09
CA SER A 48 -1.07 -6.67 -28.29
C SER A 48 -2.18 -5.75 -27.78
N GLU A 49 -3.16 -5.44 -28.64
CA GLU A 49 -4.35 -4.68 -28.26
C GLU A 49 -5.19 -5.42 -27.22
N ARG A 50 -5.36 -6.74 -27.41
CA ARG A 50 -6.05 -7.58 -26.42
C ARG A 50 -5.33 -7.56 -25.08
N VAL A 51 -4.00 -7.67 -25.04
CA VAL A 51 -3.21 -7.61 -23.80
C VAL A 51 -3.39 -6.27 -23.10
N LEU A 52 -3.22 -5.15 -23.80
CA LEU A 52 -3.36 -3.83 -23.16
C LEU A 52 -4.79 -3.56 -22.69
N THR A 53 -5.79 -3.90 -23.51
CA THR A 53 -7.21 -3.78 -23.12
C THR A 53 -7.54 -4.62 -21.90
N THR A 54 -7.03 -5.85 -21.85
CA THR A 54 -7.22 -6.75 -20.70
C THR A 54 -6.55 -6.19 -19.46
N LEU A 55 -5.33 -5.67 -19.58
CA LEU A 55 -4.61 -5.06 -18.47
C LEU A 55 -5.33 -3.83 -17.91
N THR A 56 -5.83 -2.95 -18.79
CA THR A 56 -6.61 -1.77 -18.38
C THR A 56 -7.91 -2.18 -17.68
N ARG A 57 -8.62 -3.20 -18.20
CA ARG A 57 -9.82 -3.75 -17.55
C ARG A 57 -9.52 -4.31 -16.16
N LEU A 58 -8.52 -5.19 -16.05
CA LEU A 58 -8.12 -5.77 -14.77
C LEU A 58 -7.71 -4.68 -13.77
N SER A 59 -7.04 -3.63 -14.23
CA SER A 59 -6.68 -2.49 -13.38
C SER A 59 -7.94 -1.79 -12.84
N ALA A 60 -8.96 -1.57 -13.68
CA ALA A 60 -10.23 -0.98 -13.25
C ALA A 60 -10.97 -1.88 -12.25
N GLU A 61 -10.99 -3.19 -12.47
CA GLU A 61 -11.61 -4.17 -11.58
C GLU A 61 -10.93 -4.17 -10.20
N VAL A 62 -9.60 -4.17 -10.14
CA VAL A 62 -8.86 -4.09 -8.86
C VAL A 62 -9.12 -2.78 -8.12
N ILE A 63 -9.21 -1.65 -8.84
CA ILE A 63 -9.54 -0.35 -8.24
C ILE A 63 -10.94 -0.37 -7.63
N LEU A 64 -11.93 -0.88 -8.37
CA LEU A 64 -13.32 -0.98 -7.89
C LEU A 64 -13.45 -1.98 -6.73
N GLU A 65 -12.72 -3.09 -6.78
CA GLU A 65 -12.68 -4.08 -5.70
C GLU A 65 -12.19 -3.44 -4.41
N THR A 66 -11.11 -2.66 -4.51
CA THR A 66 -10.56 -1.92 -3.38
C THR A 66 -11.57 -0.91 -2.84
N ALA A 67 -12.21 -0.12 -3.72
CA ALA A 67 -13.22 0.85 -3.32
C ALA A 67 -14.41 0.20 -2.60
N PHE A 68 -14.95 -0.89 -3.13
CA PHE A 68 -16.05 -1.60 -2.49
C PHE A 68 -15.67 -2.22 -1.15
N ALA A 69 -14.44 -2.72 -1.01
CA ALA A 69 -13.94 -3.23 0.27
C ALA A 69 -13.88 -2.11 1.33
N GLU A 70 -13.38 -0.93 0.98
CA GLU A 70 -13.37 0.25 1.87
C GLU A 70 -14.79 0.73 2.22
N ASP A 71 -15.75 0.57 1.31
CA ASP A 71 -17.18 0.82 1.56
C ASP A 71 -17.85 -0.26 2.44
N GLY A 72 -17.11 -1.26 2.92
CA GLY A 72 -17.60 -2.31 3.81
C GLY A 72 -18.32 -3.46 3.10
N LEU A 73 -18.18 -3.59 1.78
CA LEU A 73 -18.68 -4.71 0.99
C LEU A 73 -17.60 -5.81 0.85
N ASP A 74 -18.02 -7.00 0.41
CA ASP A 74 -17.08 -7.98 -0.12
C ASP A 74 -16.61 -7.51 -1.51
N GLY A 75 -15.46 -6.83 -1.57
CA GLY A 75 -14.97 -6.20 -2.79
C GLY A 75 -14.86 -7.17 -3.97
N ALA A 76 -14.27 -8.35 -3.74
CA ALA A 76 -14.03 -9.35 -4.77
C ALA A 76 -15.36 -9.93 -5.29
N ALA A 77 -16.28 -10.29 -4.39
CA ALA A 77 -17.60 -10.78 -4.79
C ALA A 77 -18.43 -9.70 -5.49
N THR A 78 -18.32 -8.45 -5.05
CA THR A 78 -19.07 -7.31 -5.59
C THR A 78 -18.60 -6.97 -7.00
N VAL A 79 -17.29 -6.87 -7.25
CA VAL A 79 -16.75 -6.65 -8.61
C VAL A 79 -17.10 -7.80 -9.54
N ALA A 80 -17.04 -9.04 -9.07
CA ALA A 80 -17.39 -10.21 -9.86
C ALA A 80 -18.90 -10.31 -10.19
N HIS A 81 -19.74 -9.54 -9.49
CA HIS A 81 -21.19 -9.59 -9.67
C HIS A 81 -21.60 -9.12 -11.08
N ALA A 82 -22.54 -9.85 -11.70
CA ALA A 82 -22.91 -9.65 -13.10
C ALA A 82 -23.41 -8.22 -13.41
N LEU A 83 -24.07 -7.55 -12.46
CA LEU A 83 -24.54 -6.16 -12.64
C LEU A 83 -23.36 -5.17 -12.69
N VAL A 84 -22.32 -5.38 -11.89
CA VAL A 84 -21.12 -4.54 -11.88
C VAL A 84 -20.31 -4.78 -13.14
N GLN A 85 -20.08 -6.05 -13.51
CA GLN A 85 -19.41 -6.40 -14.76
C GLN A 85 -20.11 -5.78 -15.98
N ARG A 86 -21.44 -5.81 -16.01
CA ARG A 86 -22.23 -5.19 -17.06
C ARG A 86 -22.09 -3.65 -17.10
N ALA A 87 -21.94 -3.02 -15.93
CA ALA A 87 -21.70 -1.58 -15.81
C ALA A 87 -20.30 -1.21 -16.31
N VAL A 88 -19.26 -1.95 -15.89
CA VAL A 88 -17.86 -1.77 -16.34
C VAL A 88 -17.74 -1.95 -17.86
N ASP A 89 -18.42 -2.96 -18.42
CA ASP A 89 -18.47 -3.19 -19.87
C ASP A 89 -19.29 -2.16 -20.65
N SER A 90 -19.95 -1.23 -19.96
CA SER A 90 -20.89 -0.27 -20.56
C SER A 90 -21.92 -0.96 -21.48
N HIS A 91 -22.33 -2.18 -21.12
CA HIS A 91 -23.07 -3.03 -22.03
C HIS A 91 -24.52 -2.53 -22.19
N PRO A 92 -24.98 -2.21 -23.42
CA PRO A 92 -26.28 -1.59 -23.63
C PRO A 92 -27.42 -2.56 -23.31
N GLY A 93 -28.52 -2.05 -22.76
CA GLY A 93 -29.73 -2.81 -22.49
C GLY A 93 -30.88 -1.92 -22.03
N ILE A 94 -32.02 -2.55 -21.75
CA ILE A 94 -33.22 -1.86 -21.25
C ILE A 94 -32.95 -1.22 -19.89
N ALA A 95 -32.39 -2.00 -18.95
CA ALA A 95 -31.87 -1.48 -17.70
C ALA A 95 -30.46 -0.92 -17.93
N ARG A 96 -30.31 0.39 -17.67
CA ARG A 96 -29.02 1.08 -17.70
C ARG A 96 -28.36 0.93 -16.33
N LEU A 97 -27.14 0.41 -16.31
CA LEU A 97 -26.32 0.27 -15.12
C LEU A 97 -25.05 1.10 -15.30
N SER A 98 -24.62 1.73 -14.23
CA SER A 98 -23.39 2.51 -14.18
C SER A 98 -22.76 2.33 -12.81
N VAL A 99 -21.43 2.28 -12.78
CA VAL A 99 -20.62 2.34 -11.58
C VAL A 99 -19.62 3.47 -11.78
N ALA A 100 -19.41 4.27 -10.75
CA ALA A 100 -18.48 5.39 -10.78
C ALA A 100 -17.84 5.55 -9.41
N LEU A 101 -16.54 5.82 -9.39
CA LEU A 101 -15.86 6.32 -8.21
C LEU A 101 -16.35 7.73 -7.89
N ASP A 102 -16.31 8.11 -6.60
CA ASP A 102 -16.66 9.46 -6.16
C ASP A 102 -15.49 10.46 -6.28
N ARG A 103 -14.32 9.99 -6.74
CA ARG A 103 -13.08 10.77 -6.88
C ARG A 103 -12.18 10.23 -8.00
N PRO A 104 -11.29 11.05 -8.57
CA PRO A 104 -10.47 10.62 -9.69
C PRO A 104 -9.41 9.60 -9.30
N VAL A 105 -9.04 8.75 -10.26
CA VAL A 105 -7.89 7.86 -10.13
C VAL A 105 -6.62 8.67 -10.40
N ILE A 106 -5.67 8.63 -9.48
CA ILE A 106 -4.36 9.25 -9.69
C ILE A 106 -3.39 8.18 -10.21
N GLY A 107 -2.97 8.33 -11.45
CA GLY A 107 -2.01 7.44 -12.08
C GLY A 107 -0.59 7.79 -11.67
N LEU A 108 0.08 6.90 -10.95
CA LEU A 108 1.47 7.07 -10.50
C LEU A 108 2.40 6.06 -11.18
N GLY A 109 3.66 6.46 -11.41
CA GLY A 109 4.68 5.68 -12.08
C GLY A 109 4.85 6.01 -13.57
N ALA A 110 6.02 5.70 -14.12
CA ALA A 110 6.42 6.04 -15.48
C ALA A 110 5.52 5.42 -16.57
N SER A 111 4.85 4.30 -16.29
CA SER A 111 3.95 3.63 -17.23
C SER A 111 2.47 4.03 -17.08
N ALA A 112 2.13 4.89 -16.11
CA ALA A 112 0.77 5.36 -15.87
C ALA A 112 0.11 5.99 -17.12
N PRO A 113 0.77 6.88 -17.89
CA PRO A 113 0.15 7.46 -19.10
C PRO A 113 -0.30 6.40 -20.11
N LEU A 114 0.44 5.30 -20.21
CA LEU A 114 0.14 4.21 -21.14
C LEU A 114 -1.05 3.37 -20.67
N HIS A 115 -1.01 2.91 -19.42
CA HIS A 115 -1.95 1.90 -18.93
C HIS A 115 -3.27 2.49 -18.45
N TYR A 116 -3.26 3.74 -18.00
CA TYR A 116 -4.41 4.36 -17.34
C TYR A 116 -5.21 5.32 -18.23
N ALA A 117 -4.73 5.63 -19.44
CA ALA A 117 -5.50 6.42 -20.41
C ALA A 117 -6.89 5.84 -20.73
N GLY A 118 -7.05 4.51 -20.64
CA GLY A 118 -8.33 3.83 -20.88
C GLY A 118 -9.18 3.57 -19.63
N LEU A 119 -8.73 3.98 -18.43
CA LEU A 119 -9.50 3.78 -17.20
C LEU A 119 -10.79 4.59 -17.09
N PRO A 120 -10.86 5.88 -17.51
CA PRO A 120 -12.04 6.70 -17.23
C PRO A 120 -13.41 6.09 -17.58
N PRO A 121 -13.61 5.47 -18.75
CA PRO A 121 -14.91 4.84 -19.06
C PRO A 121 -15.22 3.61 -18.20
N LEU A 122 -14.23 2.96 -17.59
CA LEU A 122 -14.41 1.74 -16.80
C LEU A 122 -14.66 2.03 -15.32
N VAL A 123 -14.05 3.10 -14.78
CA VAL A 123 -14.19 3.50 -13.36
C VAL A 123 -15.21 4.61 -13.16
N GLY A 124 -15.81 5.13 -14.24
CA GLY A 124 -16.83 6.16 -14.23
C GLY A 124 -16.37 7.53 -13.71
N HIS A 125 -15.05 7.77 -13.65
CA HIS A 125 -14.45 9.02 -13.20
C HIS A 125 -13.12 9.27 -13.94
N ASP A 126 -12.68 10.52 -14.01
CA ASP A 126 -11.39 10.91 -14.58
C ASP A 126 -10.20 10.13 -13.99
N CYS A 127 -9.18 9.94 -14.83
CA CYS A 127 -7.86 9.49 -14.40
C CYS A 127 -6.83 10.59 -14.68
N VAL A 128 -6.21 11.09 -13.62
CA VAL A 128 -5.22 12.17 -13.66
C VAL A 128 -3.83 11.57 -13.52
N VAL A 129 -2.95 11.85 -14.48
CA VAL A 129 -1.54 11.48 -14.40
C VAL A 129 -0.71 12.75 -14.21
N PRO A 130 -0.08 12.95 -13.04
CA PRO A 130 0.78 14.11 -12.79
C PRO A 130 1.99 14.16 -13.74
N GLU A 131 2.53 15.36 -13.97
CA GLU A 131 3.69 15.56 -14.85
C GLU A 131 4.93 14.76 -14.38
N ASP A 132 5.20 14.74 -13.07
CA ASP A 132 6.34 14.05 -12.44
C ASP A 132 5.98 12.63 -11.94
N THR A 133 5.07 11.93 -12.64
CA THR A 133 4.56 10.60 -12.22
C THR A 133 5.67 9.54 -12.06
N ASP A 134 6.75 9.65 -12.83
CA ASP A 134 7.87 8.72 -12.84
C ASP A 134 8.72 8.77 -11.56
N VAL A 135 8.68 9.89 -10.83
CA VAL A 135 9.35 10.08 -9.53
C VAL A 135 8.39 10.10 -8.34
N ALA A 136 7.09 9.84 -8.55
CA ALA A 136 6.07 9.93 -7.50
C ALA A 136 6.37 9.05 -6.28
N ASN A 137 6.94 7.86 -6.46
CA ASN A 137 7.35 7.00 -5.34
C ASN A 137 8.48 7.63 -4.51
N ALA A 138 9.40 8.36 -5.16
CA ALA A 138 10.47 9.08 -4.47
C ALA A 138 9.92 10.33 -3.76
N LEU A 139 8.98 11.05 -4.39
CA LEU A 139 8.31 12.19 -3.77
C LEU A 139 7.50 11.76 -2.55
N GLY A 140 6.72 10.68 -2.66
CA GLY A 140 5.91 10.12 -1.56
C GLY A 140 6.74 9.67 -0.36
N ALA A 141 7.98 9.20 -0.59
CA ALA A 141 8.92 8.90 0.48
C ALA A 141 9.45 10.17 1.19
N VAL A 142 9.56 11.29 0.48
CA VAL A 142 10.04 12.58 1.01
C VAL A 142 8.93 13.38 1.69
N VAL A 143 7.68 13.28 1.23
CA VAL A 143 6.51 13.92 1.87
C VAL A 143 5.77 13.02 2.88
N GLY A 144 6.25 11.78 3.06
CA GLY A 144 5.65 10.79 3.95
C GLY A 144 5.70 11.21 5.41
N GLN A 145 4.65 10.89 6.18
CA GLN A 145 4.65 11.11 7.62
C GLN A 145 5.87 10.44 8.26
N VAL A 146 6.63 11.20 9.06
CA VAL A 146 7.65 10.66 9.93
C VAL A 146 6.93 9.83 10.99
N ARG A 147 7.23 8.53 11.04
CA ARG A 147 6.77 7.64 12.11
C ARG A 147 7.98 6.93 12.71
N VAL A 148 8.27 7.20 13.97
CA VAL A 148 9.36 6.57 14.71
C VAL A 148 8.83 5.98 16.01
N SER A 149 9.39 4.84 16.44
CA SER A 149 9.03 4.22 17.71
C SER A 149 10.24 4.13 18.64
N ALA A 150 9.97 4.06 19.94
CA ALA A 150 10.94 3.73 20.98
C ALA A 150 10.28 2.79 21.99
N GLU A 151 11.05 1.87 22.53
CA GLU A 151 10.56 0.82 23.41
C GLU A 151 11.37 0.75 24.70
N ALA A 152 10.69 0.42 25.80
CA ALA A 152 11.29 0.11 27.08
C ALA A 152 10.68 -1.18 27.63
N ARG A 153 11.51 -1.98 28.28
CA ARG A 153 11.09 -3.19 28.98
C ARG A 153 11.28 -2.98 30.47
N VAL A 154 10.23 -3.27 31.23
CA VAL A 154 10.28 -3.31 32.69
C VAL A 154 10.19 -4.76 33.12
N SER A 155 11.18 -5.28 33.83
CA SER A 155 11.21 -6.64 34.38
C SER A 155 11.37 -6.62 35.89
N GLN A 156 11.04 -7.73 36.56
CA GLN A 156 11.23 -7.89 37.99
C GLN A 156 12.27 -8.99 38.27
N PRO A 157 13.58 -8.69 38.24
CA PRO A 157 14.62 -9.70 38.48
C PRO A 157 14.59 -10.28 39.89
N GLN A 158 14.13 -9.50 40.88
CA GLN A 158 13.93 -9.92 42.27
C GLN A 158 12.65 -9.28 42.79
N GLU A 159 11.97 -9.94 43.72
CA GLU A 159 10.76 -9.40 44.34
C GLU A 159 11.07 -8.03 44.97
N GLY A 160 10.23 -7.03 44.65
CA GLY A 160 10.44 -5.64 45.07
C GLY A 160 11.48 -4.84 44.29
N LEU A 161 12.18 -5.43 43.31
CA LEU A 161 13.14 -4.74 42.44
C LEU A 161 12.67 -4.78 40.98
N PHE A 162 12.41 -3.61 40.41
CA PHE A 162 11.95 -3.43 39.03
C PHE A 162 13.05 -2.80 38.19
N ARG A 163 13.44 -3.48 37.12
CA ARG A 163 14.50 -3.04 36.20
C ARG A 163 13.90 -2.51 34.91
N VAL A 164 14.17 -1.25 34.61
CA VAL A 164 13.81 -0.61 33.34
C VAL A 164 15.01 -0.67 32.41
N ALA A 165 14.83 -1.23 31.22
CA ALA A 165 15.75 -1.13 30.10
C ALA A 165 15.12 -0.27 29.01
N SER A 166 15.72 0.89 28.70
CA SER A 166 15.27 1.80 27.65
C SER A 166 16.48 2.37 26.90
N GLY A 167 16.52 2.15 25.58
CA GLY A 167 17.69 2.49 24.76
C GLY A 167 18.96 1.81 25.29
N GLU A 168 19.98 2.59 25.60
CA GLU A 168 21.25 2.12 26.19
C GLU A 168 21.26 2.19 27.73
N SER A 169 20.17 2.63 28.35
CA SER A 169 20.08 2.81 29.80
C SER A 169 19.41 1.63 30.49
N VAL A 170 19.95 1.25 31.65
CA VAL A 170 19.35 0.28 32.56
C VAL A 170 19.31 0.89 33.95
N ARG A 171 18.13 0.91 34.57
CA ARG A 171 17.91 1.50 35.90
C ARG A 171 16.98 0.64 36.73
N ASP A 172 17.28 0.57 38.02
CA ASP A 172 16.50 -0.21 38.98
C ASP A 172 15.66 0.72 39.88
N PHE A 173 14.46 0.27 40.21
CA PHE A 173 13.46 0.96 41.02
C PHE A 173 12.88 -0.02 42.04
N ASN A 174 12.46 0.48 43.19
CA ASN A 174 11.83 -0.35 44.24
C ASN A 174 10.29 -0.31 44.20
N ASP A 175 9.71 0.36 43.20
CA ASP A 175 8.27 0.54 43.01
C ASP A 175 7.93 0.32 41.53
N GLU A 176 6.92 -0.52 41.26
CA GLU A 176 6.42 -0.83 39.93
C GLU A 176 5.93 0.45 39.20
N ALA A 177 5.15 1.28 39.89
CA ALA A 177 4.56 2.48 39.29
C ALA A 177 5.65 3.49 38.92
N ALA A 178 6.68 3.63 39.76
CA ALA A 178 7.84 4.47 39.47
C ALA A 178 8.64 3.93 38.27
N ALA A 179 8.82 2.61 38.17
CA ALA A 179 9.50 1.98 37.05
C ALA A 179 8.76 2.20 35.72
N ILE A 180 7.43 2.05 35.70
CA ILE A 180 6.61 2.29 34.51
C ILE A 180 6.64 3.76 34.11
N ALA A 181 6.47 4.69 35.06
CA ALA A 181 6.52 6.13 34.77
C ALA A 181 7.89 6.56 34.21
N ALA A 182 8.99 5.98 34.73
CA ALA A 182 10.33 6.19 34.21
C ALA A 182 10.46 5.63 32.77
N ALA A 183 9.96 4.42 32.53
CA ALA A 183 9.96 3.81 31.20
C ALA A 183 9.19 4.65 30.18
N GLU A 184 7.98 5.13 30.52
CA GLU A 184 7.17 6.01 29.67
C GLU A 184 7.87 7.33 29.38
N THR A 185 8.52 7.92 30.38
CA THR A 185 9.29 9.16 30.23
C THR A 185 10.46 8.97 29.27
N ASP A 186 11.21 7.87 29.41
CA ASP A 186 12.35 7.56 28.56
C ASP A 186 11.92 7.34 27.12
N VAL A 187 10.94 6.46 26.86
CA VAL A 187 10.52 6.16 25.49
C VAL A 187 9.93 7.38 24.80
N ARG A 188 9.24 8.26 25.55
CA ARG A 188 8.75 9.54 25.02
C ARG A 188 9.90 10.44 24.60
N ALA A 189 10.92 10.58 25.45
CA ALA A 189 12.09 11.40 25.15
C ALA A 189 12.89 10.85 23.96
N ILE A 190 13.07 9.53 23.87
CA ILE A 190 13.77 8.87 22.76
C ILE A 190 12.98 9.02 21.46
N ALA A 191 11.67 8.75 21.47
CA ALA A 191 10.81 8.90 20.30
C ALA A 191 10.77 10.37 19.81
N ALA A 192 10.70 11.34 20.74
CA ALA A 192 10.77 12.76 20.40
C ALA A 192 12.13 13.15 19.79
N GLY A 193 13.24 12.62 20.32
CA GLY A 193 14.57 12.82 19.76
C GLY A 193 14.66 12.28 18.33
N ARG A 194 14.27 11.02 18.13
CA ARG A 194 14.24 10.37 16.82
C ARG A 194 13.35 11.11 15.82
N ALA A 195 12.20 11.64 16.26
CA ALA A 195 11.30 12.38 15.39
C ALA A 195 11.90 13.70 14.93
N ARG A 196 12.62 14.42 15.82
CA ARG A 196 13.37 15.63 15.47
C ARG A 196 14.51 15.34 14.49
N ASP A 197 15.26 14.27 14.73
CA ASP A 197 16.35 13.84 13.84
C ASP A 197 15.82 13.44 12.45
N ALA A 198 14.62 12.86 12.40
CA ALA A 198 13.89 12.57 11.18
C ALA A 198 13.18 13.80 10.57
N GLY A 199 13.35 15.00 11.13
CA GLY A 199 12.91 16.26 10.55
C GLY A 199 11.50 16.73 10.95
N THR A 200 10.93 16.24 12.05
CA THR A 200 9.63 16.68 12.58
C THR A 200 9.80 17.39 13.92
N ASP A 201 9.44 18.67 14.00
CA ASP A 201 9.54 19.47 15.24
C ASP A 201 8.29 19.39 16.12
N SER A 202 7.15 18.99 15.54
CA SER A 202 5.84 18.87 16.22
C SER A 202 5.25 17.48 15.99
N ALA A 203 5.91 16.45 16.50
CA ALA A 203 5.39 15.08 16.45
C ALA A 203 4.35 14.86 17.56
N GLU A 204 3.21 14.27 17.20
CA GLU A 204 2.27 13.70 18.16
C GLU A 204 2.84 12.38 18.68
N ILE A 205 2.81 12.17 20.00
CA ILE A 205 3.41 10.98 20.62
C ILE A 205 2.34 10.23 21.40
N GLU A 206 2.02 9.05 20.91
CA GLU A 206 1.15 8.08 21.61
C GLU A 206 2.01 7.08 22.38
N ILE A 207 1.56 6.70 23.57
CA ILE A 207 2.21 5.67 24.39
C ILE A 207 1.22 4.54 24.64
N ALA A 208 1.69 3.31 24.43
CA ALA A 208 0.99 2.10 24.77
C ALA A 208 1.83 1.25 25.73
N SER A 209 1.21 0.79 26.81
CA SER A 209 1.84 -0.03 27.85
C SER A 209 1.14 -1.38 27.93
N ALA A 210 1.87 -2.46 27.67
CA ALA A 210 1.38 -3.83 27.71
C ALA A 210 1.98 -4.57 28.91
N PHE A 211 1.12 -4.98 29.83
CA PHE A 211 1.53 -5.67 31.06
C PHE A 211 1.34 -7.18 30.94
N ARG A 212 2.38 -7.94 31.29
CA ARG A 212 2.29 -9.38 31.53
C ARG A 212 2.36 -9.62 33.03
N VAL A 213 1.24 -10.10 33.55
CA VAL A 213 1.01 -10.31 34.98
C VAL A 213 0.43 -11.71 35.14
N SER A 214 0.88 -12.43 36.16
CA SER A 214 0.32 -13.72 36.55
C SER A 214 -0.34 -13.61 37.93
N THR A 215 -1.19 -14.58 38.26
CA THR A 215 -1.77 -14.71 39.59
C THR A 215 -1.23 -15.97 40.24
N VAL A 216 -0.54 -15.84 41.37
CA VAL A 216 -0.02 -16.96 42.16
C VAL A 216 -0.62 -16.85 43.55
N GLU A 217 -1.30 -17.90 44.02
CA GLU A 217 -1.94 -17.93 45.36
C GLU A 217 -2.90 -16.77 45.66
N GLY A 218 -3.53 -16.21 44.62
CA GLY A 218 -4.46 -15.08 44.74
C GLY A 218 -3.78 -13.71 44.80
N GLN A 219 -2.46 -13.64 44.72
CA GLN A 219 -1.69 -12.40 44.65
C GLN A 219 -1.24 -12.10 43.21
N ARG A 220 -1.27 -10.82 42.84
CA ARG A 220 -0.82 -10.31 41.55
C ARG A 220 0.71 -10.37 41.48
N MET A 221 1.25 -11.19 40.59
CA MET A 221 2.68 -11.30 40.33
C MET A 221 3.03 -10.60 39.01
N PHE A 222 3.83 -9.53 39.10
CA PHE A 222 4.34 -8.85 37.91
C PHE A 222 5.42 -9.72 37.24
N ILE A 223 5.33 -9.91 35.92
CA ILE A 223 6.37 -10.62 35.15
C ILE A 223 7.20 -9.59 34.39
N GLU A 224 6.54 -8.86 33.51
CA GLU A 224 7.17 -7.81 32.71
C GLU A 224 6.12 -6.82 32.18
N ALA A 225 6.58 -5.64 31.79
CA ALA A 225 5.82 -4.71 30.98
C ALA A 225 6.64 -4.27 29.77
N HIS A 226 5.96 -4.10 28.64
CA HIS A 226 6.49 -3.50 27.43
C HIS A 226 5.81 -2.15 27.21
N VAL A 227 6.61 -1.09 27.18
CA VAL A 227 6.15 0.28 26.95
C VAL A 227 6.66 0.73 25.60
N VAL A 228 5.77 1.16 24.71
CA VAL A 228 6.09 1.60 23.36
C VAL A 228 5.57 3.02 23.18
N ALA A 229 6.45 3.94 22.81
CA ALA A 229 6.07 5.26 22.32
C ALA A 229 6.17 5.29 20.80
N VAL A 230 5.16 5.82 20.13
CA VAL A 230 5.15 6.07 18.69
C VAL A 230 4.99 7.57 18.47
N ALA A 231 5.99 8.19 17.87
CA ALA A 231 5.92 9.58 17.43
C ALA A 231 5.56 9.64 15.95
N SER A 232 4.54 10.41 15.60
CA SER A 232 4.08 10.63 14.23
C SER A 232 4.02 12.13 13.91
N GLY A 233 4.40 12.52 12.69
CA GLY A 233 4.23 13.90 12.25
C GLY A 233 4.69 14.15 10.83
N ARG A 234 4.67 15.42 10.40
CA ARG A 234 5.04 15.81 9.03
C ARG A 234 6.50 16.30 9.01
N PRO A 235 7.32 15.83 8.05
CA PRO A 235 8.68 16.32 7.89
C PRO A 235 8.68 17.81 7.52
N ARG A 236 9.75 18.53 7.89
CA ARG A 236 10.02 19.89 7.41
C ARG A 236 10.13 19.86 5.88
N ILE A 237 9.21 20.53 5.21
CA ILE A 237 9.41 20.88 3.80
C ILE A 237 10.45 22.00 3.80
N ALA A 238 11.66 21.73 3.32
CA ALA A 238 12.63 22.77 3.04
C ALA A 238 12.06 23.65 1.90
N VAL A 239 11.89 24.95 2.18
CA VAL A 239 11.53 25.98 1.20
C VAL A 239 12.81 26.54 0.58
#